data_AF-A0A661Y044-F1
#
_entry.id   AF-A0A661Y044-F1
#
_cell.length_a   1.000
_cell.length_b   1.000
_cell.length_c   1.000
_cell.angle_alpha   90.00
_cell.angle_beta   90.00
_cell.angle_gamma   90.00
#
_symmetry.space_group_name_H-M   'P 1'
#
loop_
_entity.id
_entity.type
_entity.pdbx_description
1 polymer ?
#
loop_
_entity_poly.entity_id
_entity_poly.type
_entity_poly.pdbx_seq_one_letter_code
_entity_poly.pdbx_strand_id
1 'polypeptide(L)'
;MLHYNISKKINTRYAKNLWKNATSSNQKEQFYLLFALCNRRDFSCCHWNENRKENNEVSKYANALILDLEKDIEMINVIIYSANQISYRIDSLSNYIRNTQLEDISNLTLLSLTWIRVYRPYMWNRATLDGLKGSGSLSLFKNKGLSKKIVEYDAFTKHMDEDYHTDDIQANNALQLLSSVVNNNYQNIKELSELFRVSTNSGELADVYSSPIYMESEEYDLSLITNDINAVNHAVNSYIRLQFNLRIRTQVELPQMIQDAKDLIELLKKESKLSTSDQDKFDDLDKSESVKEEIKYL
;
A
#
# COMPACT_ATOMS: atom_id res chain seq x y z
N MET A 1 10.88 -31.33 16.74
CA MET A 1 10.23 -32.58 17.22
C MET A 1 11.18 -33.58 17.89
N LEU A 2 12.44 -33.74 17.46
CA LEU A 2 13.38 -34.70 18.06
C LEU A 2 13.80 -34.38 19.51
N HIS A 3 14.06 -33.10 19.84
CA HIS A 3 14.41 -32.69 21.22
C HIS A 3 13.26 -32.88 22.23
N TYR A 4 12.00 -32.69 21.80
CA TYR A 4 10.80 -32.92 22.61
C TYR A 4 10.64 -34.40 23.01
N ASN A 5 10.95 -35.32 22.09
CA ASN A 5 10.82 -36.76 22.33
C ASN A 5 11.93 -37.33 23.23
N ILE A 6 13.13 -36.75 23.21
CA ILE A 6 14.26 -37.20 24.04
C ILE A 6 14.07 -36.77 25.50
N SER A 7 13.67 -35.52 25.75
CA SER A 7 13.36 -35.01 27.09
C SER A 7 12.22 -35.81 27.75
N LYS A 8 11.13 -36.07 27.01
CA LYS A 8 9.96 -36.82 27.51
C LYS A 8 10.27 -38.28 27.85
N LYS A 9 11.16 -38.94 27.10
CA LYS A 9 11.60 -40.34 27.34
C LYS A 9 12.56 -40.48 28.53
N ILE A 10 13.45 -39.51 28.75
CA ILE A 10 14.39 -39.54 29.88
C ILE A 10 13.64 -39.30 31.20
N ASN A 11 12.71 -38.34 31.22
CA ASN A 11 11.91 -38.03 32.42
C ASN A 11 10.96 -39.16 32.82
N THR A 12 10.32 -39.85 31.87
CA THR A 12 9.40 -40.96 32.19
C THR A 12 10.11 -42.22 32.69
N ARG A 13 11.34 -42.49 32.25
CA ARG A 13 12.11 -43.67 32.70
C ARG A 13 12.69 -43.47 34.11
N TYR A 14 13.15 -42.26 34.41
CA TYR A 14 13.67 -41.90 35.73
C TYR A 14 12.56 -41.83 36.79
N ALA A 15 11.41 -41.22 36.47
CA ALA A 15 10.25 -41.16 37.35
C ALA A 15 9.64 -42.55 37.64
N LYS A 16 9.60 -43.45 36.65
CA LYS A 16 9.14 -44.84 36.85
C LYS A 16 10.04 -45.65 37.80
N ASN A 17 11.36 -45.44 37.76
CA ASN A 17 12.29 -46.10 38.66
C ASN A 17 12.20 -45.55 40.09
N LEU A 18 12.02 -44.25 40.25
CA LEU A 18 11.84 -43.62 41.57
C LEU A 18 10.51 -44.02 42.23
N TRP A 19 9.43 -44.12 41.45
CA TRP A 19 8.12 -44.58 41.96
C TRP A 19 8.15 -46.05 42.41
N LYS A 20 8.86 -46.92 41.68
CA LYS A 20 9.04 -48.34 42.06
C LYS A 20 9.82 -48.52 43.37
N ASN A 21 10.70 -47.60 43.71
CA ASN A 21 11.57 -47.69 44.88
C ASN A 21 11.06 -46.90 46.11
N ALA A 22 9.91 -46.23 46.00
CA ALA A 22 9.31 -45.51 47.12
C ALA A 22 8.61 -46.48 48.10
N THR A 23 9.10 -46.56 49.33
CA THR A 23 8.64 -47.53 50.35
C THR A 23 7.56 -46.97 51.28
N SER A 24 7.28 -45.66 51.24
CA SER A 24 6.24 -45.02 52.07
C SER A 24 5.20 -44.27 51.23
N SER A 25 3.97 -44.16 51.77
CA SER A 25 2.87 -43.39 51.18
C SER A 25 3.26 -41.92 50.95
N ASN A 26 3.96 -41.32 51.92
CA ASN A 26 4.35 -39.91 51.90
C ASN A 26 5.38 -39.60 50.80
N GLN A 27 6.31 -40.53 50.50
CA GLN A 27 7.24 -40.38 49.39
C GLN A 27 6.55 -40.45 48.03
N LYS A 28 5.53 -41.31 47.86
CA LYS A 28 4.77 -41.40 46.61
C LYS A 28 3.96 -40.12 46.35
N GLU A 29 3.42 -39.51 47.40
CA GLU A 29 2.70 -38.23 47.33
C GLU A 29 3.62 -37.06 46.93
N GLN A 30 4.80 -36.97 47.53
CA GLN A 30 5.82 -35.97 47.16
C GLN A 30 6.28 -36.12 45.70
N PHE A 31 6.40 -37.35 45.20
CA PHE A 31 6.72 -37.60 43.78
C PHE A 31 5.60 -37.17 42.83
N TYR A 32 4.33 -37.40 43.19
CA TYR A 32 3.19 -36.91 42.41
C TYR A 32 3.15 -35.37 42.37
N LEU A 33 3.44 -34.72 43.49
CA LEU A 33 3.54 -33.26 43.56
C LEU A 33 4.70 -32.71 42.72
N LEU A 34 5.89 -33.32 42.78
CA LEU A 34 7.03 -32.91 41.95
C LEU A 34 6.76 -33.13 40.46
N PHE A 35 6.16 -34.25 40.08
CA PHE A 35 5.80 -34.52 38.69
C PHE A 35 4.68 -33.58 38.19
N ALA A 36 3.69 -33.27 39.02
CA ALA A 36 2.65 -32.30 38.71
C ALA A 36 3.21 -30.86 38.61
N LEU A 37 4.18 -30.50 39.45
CA LEU A 37 4.87 -29.21 39.41
C LEU A 37 5.78 -29.07 38.19
N CYS A 38 6.55 -30.10 37.83
CA CYS A 38 7.36 -30.09 36.61
C CYS A 38 6.48 -30.01 35.35
N ASN A 39 5.37 -30.77 35.28
CA ASN A 39 4.46 -30.66 34.14
C ASN A 39 3.71 -29.33 34.09
N ARG A 40 3.36 -28.71 35.23
CA ARG A 40 2.75 -27.36 35.26
C ARG A 40 3.75 -26.27 34.86
N ARG A 41 5.00 -26.34 35.34
CA ARG A 41 6.06 -25.38 34.98
C ARG A 41 6.46 -25.50 33.50
N ASP A 42 6.58 -26.71 32.98
CA ASP A 42 6.85 -26.94 31.55
C ASP A 42 5.71 -26.43 30.66
N PHE A 43 4.45 -26.58 31.07
CA PHE A 43 3.30 -26.07 30.30
C PHE A 43 3.26 -24.53 30.29
N SER A 44 3.51 -23.91 31.45
CA SER A 44 3.53 -22.45 31.58
C SER A 44 4.68 -21.81 30.79
N CYS A 45 5.88 -22.42 30.82
CA CYS A 45 7.03 -21.96 30.06
C CYS A 45 6.84 -22.16 28.55
N CYS A 46 6.30 -23.30 28.11
CA CYS A 46 5.98 -23.52 26.69
C CYS A 46 4.95 -22.50 26.19
N HIS A 47 3.88 -22.27 26.95
CA HIS A 47 2.81 -21.32 26.59
C HIS A 47 3.32 -19.87 26.56
N TRP A 48 4.15 -19.46 27.53
CA TRP A 48 4.80 -18.15 27.52
C TRP A 48 5.69 -17.96 26.28
N ASN A 49 6.50 -18.98 25.95
CA ASN A 49 7.43 -18.89 24.84
C ASN A 49 6.70 -18.89 23.48
N GLU A 50 5.55 -19.55 23.39
CA GLU A 50 4.62 -19.49 22.26
C GLU A 50 4.00 -18.09 22.13
N ASN A 51 3.37 -17.57 23.20
CA ASN A 51 2.80 -16.21 23.21
C ASN A 51 3.85 -15.14 22.87
N ARG A 52 5.09 -15.28 23.38
CA ARG A 52 6.21 -14.38 23.06
C ARG A 52 6.56 -14.42 21.57
N LYS A 53 6.58 -15.60 20.95
CA LYS A 53 6.85 -15.73 19.51
C LYS A 53 5.73 -15.12 18.68
N GLU A 54 4.47 -15.39 19.05
CA GLU A 54 3.30 -14.83 18.39
C GLU A 54 3.27 -13.30 18.48
N ASN A 55 3.52 -12.73 19.67
CA ASN A 55 3.60 -11.28 19.86
C ASN A 55 4.74 -10.65 19.03
N ASN A 56 5.90 -11.30 18.96
CA ASN A 56 7.02 -10.83 18.13
C ASN A 56 6.66 -10.86 16.64
N GLU A 57 5.96 -11.90 16.17
CA GLU A 57 5.50 -11.95 14.78
C GLU A 57 4.47 -10.84 14.48
N VAL A 58 3.48 -10.65 15.35
CA VAL A 58 2.48 -9.58 15.20
C VAL A 58 3.16 -8.22 15.14
N SER A 59 4.11 -7.94 16.04
CA SER A 59 4.86 -6.68 16.06
C SER A 59 5.68 -6.49 14.77
N LYS A 60 6.36 -7.53 14.30
CA LYS A 60 7.14 -7.49 13.06
C LYS A 60 6.27 -7.18 11.85
N TYR A 61 5.15 -7.87 11.68
CA TYR A 61 4.23 -7.62 10.57
C TYR A 61 3.55 -6.26 10.68
N ALA A 62 3.16 -5.83 11.88
CA ALA A 62 2.55 -4.53 12.08
C ALA A 62 3.51 -3.39 11.68
N ASN A 63 4.77 -3.47 12.09
CA ASN A 63 5.78 -2.47 11.73
C ASN A 63 6.09 -2.46 10.22
N ALA A 64 6.20 -3.64 9.60
CA ALA A 64 6.39 -3.74 8.15
C ALA A 64 5.20 -3.13 7.39
N LEU A 65 3.97 -3.41 7.83
CA LEU A 65 2.77 -2.91 7.17
C LEU A 65 2.61 -1.40 7.34
N ILE A 66 2.98 -0.84 8.49
CA ILE A 66 3.01 0.62 8.69
C ILE A 66 3.94 1.28 7.65
N LEU A 67 5.14 0.74 7.45
CA LEU A 67 6.10 1.30 6.49
C LEU A 67 5.59 1.21 5.05
N ASP A 68 4.89 0.14 4.70
CA ASP A 68 4.29 -0.01 3.37
C ASP A 68 3.13 0.99 3.18
N LEU A 69 2.25 1.15 4.17
CA LEU A 69 1.15 2.12 4.14
C LEU A 69 1.64 3.57 4.08
N GLU A 70 2.74 3.91 4.76
CA GLU A 70 3.34 5.25 4.70
C GLU A 70 3.85 5.56 3.28
N LYS A 71 4.47 4.59 2.61
CA LYS A 71 4.89 4.72 1.20
C LYS A 71 3.71 4.79 0.23
N ASP A 72 2.66 4.01 0.48
CA ASP A 72 1.43 4.06 -0.30
C ASP A 72 0.85 5.48 -0.26
N ILE A 73 0.77 6.11 0.93
CA ILE A 73 0.28 7.50 1.09
C ILE A 73 1.14 8.48 0.29
N GLU A 74 2.47 8.41 0.36
CA GLU A 74 3.36 9.27 -0.42
C GLU A 74 3.09 9.16 -1.92
N MET A 75 2.95 7.92 -2.40
CA MET A 75 2.71 7.64 -3.82
C MET A 75 1.31 8.06 -4.28
N ILE A 76 0.28 7.86 -3.46
CA ILE A 76 -1.07 8.33 -3.75
C ILE A 76 -1.08 9.85 -3.93
N ASN A 77 -0.35 10.60 -3.10
CA ASN A 77 -0.27 12.06 -3.25
C ASN A 77 0.36 12.48 -4.59
N VAL A 78 1.40 11.77 -5.04
CA VAL A 78 2.01 12.00 -6.36
C VAL A 78 1.00 11.73 -7.49
N ILE A 79 0.20 10.66 -7.37
CA ILE A 79 -0.85 10.34 -8.34
C ILE A 79 -1.92 11.44 -8.35
N ILE A 80 -2.43 11.84 -7.19
CA ILE A 80 -3.44 12.90 -7.06
C ILE A 80 -2.95 14.18 -7.74
N TYR A 81 -1.71 14.59 -7.44
CA TYR A 81 -1.13 15.77 -8.05
C TYR A 81 -1.10 15.65 -9.58
N SER A 82 -0.56 14.55 -10.12
CA SER A 82 -0.44 14.32 -11.56
C SER A 82 -1.82 14.30 -12.25
N ALA A 83 -2.79 13.57 -11.70
CA ALA A 83 -4.14 13.48 -12.25
C ALA A 83 -4.89 14.82 -12.21
N ASN A 84 -4.63 15.66 -11.20
CA ASN A 84 -5.15 17.02 -11.16
C ASN A 84 -4.52 17.91 -12.25
N GLN A 85 -3.21 17.82 -12.51
CA GLN A 85 -2.57 18.56 -13.61
C GLN A 85 -3.15 18.17 -14.98
N ILE A 86 -3.39 16.87 -15.19
CA ILE A 86 -4.06 16.38 -16.39
C ILE A 86 -5.47 16.95 -16.48
N SER A 87 -6.22 16.95 -15.37
CA SER A 87 -7.57 17.49 -15.34
C SER A 87 -7.61 18.97 -15.69
N TYR A 88 -6.67 19.78 -15.18
CA TYR A 88 -6.58 21.20 -15.54
C TYR A 88 -6.22 21.42 -17.01
N ARG A 89 -5.35 20.58 -17.60
CA ARG A 89 -5.08 20.61 -19.05
C ARG A 89 -6.33 20.36 -19.87
N ILE A 90 -7.15 19.39 -19.46
CA ILE A 90 -8.40 19.06 -20.16
C ILE A 90 -9.44 20.18 -20.00
N ASP A 91 -9.48 20.88 -18.86
CA ASP A 91 -10.30 22.09 -18.69
C ASP A 91 -9.86 23.19 -19.66
N SER A 92 -8.55 23.44 -19.77
CA SER A 92 -7.98 24.39 -20.72
C SER A 92 -8.26 24.00 -22.18
N LEU A 93 -8.13 22.71 -22.52
CA LEU A 93 -8.50 22.16 -23.82
C LEU A 93 -9.97 22.41 -24.16
N SER A 94 -10.87 22.05 -23.25
CA SER A 94 -12.31 22.25 -23.42
C SER A 94 -12.67 23.73 -23.54
N ASN A 95 -12.02 24.59 -22.76
CA ASN A 95 -12.22 26.03 -22.84
C ASN A 95 -11.71 26.60 -24.17
N TYR A 96 -10.53 26.17 -24.63
CA TYR A 96 -9.96 26.59 -25.90
C TYR A 96 -10.91 26.27 -27.06
N ILE A 97 -11.33 25.01 -27.17
CA ILE A 97 -12.18 24.54 -28.26
C ILE A 97 -13.57 25.17 -28.25
N ARG A 98 -14.14 25.48 -27.07
CA ARG A 98 -15.44 26.16 -26.98
C ARG A 98 -15.42 27.62 -27.44
N ASN A 99 -14.26 28.27 -27.37
CA ASN A 99 -14.13 29.72 -27.59
C ASN A 99 -13.35 30.06 -28.86
N THR A 100 -12.95 29.08 -29.66
CA THR A 100 -12.14 29.26 -30.87
C THR A 100 -12.88 28.68 -32.07
N GLN A 101 -12.96 29.45 -33.17
CA GLN A 101 -13.50 28.96 -34.43
C GLN A 101 -12.53 27.96 -35.06
N LEU A 102 -13.03 27.03 -35.88
CA LEU A 102 -12.23 25.94 -36.42
C LEU A 102 -10.97 26.45 -37.15
N GLU A 103 -11.12 27.49 -37.96
CA GLU A 103 -10.06 28.15 -38.73
C GLU A 103 -8.96 28.77 -37.85
N ASP A 104 -9.27 29.10 -36.59
CA ASP A 104 -8.36 29.72 -35.63
C ASP A 104 -7.77 28.70 -34.63
N ILE A 105 -8.11 27.41 -34.76
CA ILE A 105 -7.54 26.36 -33.91
C ILE A 105 -6.10 26.10 -34.33
N SER A 106 -5.16 26.48 -33.47
CA SER A 106 -3.74 26.19 -33.59
C SER A 106 -3.48 24.72 -33.29
N ASN A 107 -2.84 24.04 -34.26
CA ASN A 107 -2.40 22.66 -34.12
C ASN A 107 -1.41 22.50 -32.96
N LEU A 108 -0.49 23.46 -32.78
CA LEU A 108 0.52 23.41 -31.72
C LEU A 108 -0.11 23.57 -30.34
N THR A 109 -1.10 24.47 -30.22
CA THR A 109 -1.82 24.65 -28.96
C THR A 109 -2.62 23.40 -28.62
N LEU A 110 -3.32 22.82 -29.60
CA LEU A 110 -4.04 21.56 -29.43
C LEU A 110 -3.09 20.42 -29.03
N LEU A 111 -1.94 20.29 -29.69
CA LEU A 111 -0.89 19.32 -29.36
C LEU A 111 -0.41 19.50 -27.90
N SER A 112 -0.11 20.73 -27.48
CA SER A 112 0.39 21.01 -26.13
C SER A 112 -0.62 20.63 -25.03
N LEU A 113 -1.92 20.85 -25.27
CA LEU A 113 -2.99 20.60 -24.31
C LEU A 113 -3.38 19.11 -24.25
N THR A 114 -3.12 18.37 -25.33
CA THR A 114 -3.47 16.95 -25.47
C THR A 114 -2.29 16.00 -25.28
N TRP A 115 -1.07 16.52 -25.14
CA TRP A 115 0.14 15.77 -24.77
C TRP A 115 0.10 15.35 -23.29
N ILE A 116 -0.85 14.48 -22.99
CA ILE A 116 -1.15 13.97 -21.66
C ILE A 116 -0.60 12.56 -21.59
N ARG A 117 0.31 12.33 -20.64
CA ARG A 117 0.66 10.99 -20.20
C ARG A 117 -0.21 10.66 -19.00
N VAL A 118 -0.86 9.49 -18.99
CA VAL A 118 -1.56 9.01 -17.79
C VAL A 118 -0.59 9.01 -16.61
N TYR A 119 -1.12 9.29 -15.41
CA TYR A 119 -0.34 9.25 -14.18
C TYR A 119 0.38 7.90 -14.05
N ARG A 120 1.50 7.84 -13.33
CA ARG A 120 2.27 6.60 -13.24
C ARG A 120 1.44 5.51 -12.54
N PRO A 121 1.38 4.27 -13.07
CA PRO A 121 0.78 3.17 -12.32
C PRO A 121 1.59 2.97 -11.06
N TYR A 122 0.92 2.96 -9.91
CA TYR A 122 1.58 2.58 -8.68
C TYR A 122 1.52 1.07 -8.49
N MET A 123 2.68 0.47 -8.23
CA MET A 123 2.75 -0.91 -7.77
C MET A 123 2.68 -0.91 -6.25
N TRP A 124 1.49 -1.19 -5.72
CA TRP A 124 1.27 -1.37 -4.28
C TRP A 124 2.21 -2.43 -3.72
N ASN A 125 2.91 -2.13 -2.62
CA ASN A 125 3.73 -3.15 -1.96
C ASN A 125 2.85 -4.11 -1.16
N ARG A 126 2.47 -5.22 -1.81
CA ARG A 126 1.62 -6.25 -1.19
C ARG A 126 2.40 -7.34 -0.47
N ALA A 127 3.73 -7.32 -0.49
CA ALA A 127 4.54 -8.41 0.08
C ALA A 127 4.25 -8.65 1.57
N THR A 128 4.08 -7.59 2.35
CA THR A 128 3.72 -7.71 3.77
C THR A 128 2.31 -8.25 3.96
N LEU A 129 1.34 -7.80 3.16
CA LEU A 129 -0.04 -8.27 3.20
C LEU A 129 -0.15 -9.75 2.80
N ASP A 130 0.54 -10.15 1.75
CA ASP A 130 0.59 -11.52 1.27
C ASP A 130 1.26 -12.43 2.29
N GLY A 131 2.37 -11.98 2.89
CA GLY A 131 3.03 -12.69 3.97
C GLY A 131 2.12 -12.90 5.18
N LEU A 132 1.40 -11.86 5.59
CA LEU A 132 0.46 -11.85 6.72
C LEU A 132 -0.77 -12.75 6.49
N LYS A 133 -1.24 -12.83 5.24
CA LYS A 133 -2.31 -13.76 4.82
C LYS A 133 -1.82 -15.20 4.73
N GLY A 134 -0.66 -15.42 4.12
CA GLY A 134 -0.09 -16.74 3.87
C GLY A 134 0.42 -17.45 5.14
N SER A 135 0.88 -16.69 6.14
CA SER A 135 1.31 -17.25 7.43
C SER A 135 0.16 -17.56 8.40
N GLY A 136 -1.04 -17.04 8.14
CA GLY A 136 -2.16 -17.08 9.10
C GLY A 136 -2.00 -16.11 10.27
N SER A 137 -0.96 -15.26 10.28
CA SER A 137 -0.67 -14.32 11.38
C SER A 137 -1.79 -13.29 11.59
N LEU A 138 -2.66 -13.06 10.60
CA LEU A 138 -3.90 -12.29 10.76
C LEU A 138 -4.75 -12.74 11.95
N SER A 139 -4.77 -14.05 12.23
CA SER A 139 -5.54 -14.62 13.33
C SER A 139 -4.98 -14.25 14.71
N LEU A 140 -3.68 -13.93 14.78
CA LEU A 140 -2.95 -13.57 15.99
C LEU A 140 -3.22 -12.12 16.43
N PHE A 141 -3.74 -11.28 15.54
CA PHE A 141 -4.19 -9.94 15.91
C PHE A 141 -5.37 -10.03 16.88
N LYS A 142 -5.24 -9.35 18.02
CA LYS A 142 -6.25 -9.28 19.08
C LYS A 142 -7.43 -8.45 18.62
N ASN A 143 -7.18 -7.35 17.91
CA ASN A 143 -8.24 -6.53 17.33
C ASN A 143 -8.82 -7.18 16.05
N LYS A 144 -9.99 -7.82 16.16
CA LYS A 144 -10.66 -8.44 15.01
C LYS A 144 -11.16 -7.44 13.96
N GLY A 145 -11.40 -6.19 14.34
CA GLY A 145 -11.73 -5.12 13.40
C GLY A 145 -10.54 -4.71 12.52
N LEU A 146 -9.31 -4.85 13.03
CA LEU A 146 -8.08 -4.56 12.29
C LEU A 146 -7.89 -5.54 11.12
N SER A 147 -8.08 -6.85 11.35
CA SER A 147 -8.01 -7.86 10.29
C SER A 147 -8.97 -7.56 9.14
N LYS A 148 -10.19 -7.11 9.46
CA LYS A 148 -11.19 -6.71 8.44
C LYS A 148 -10.71 -5.50 7.64
N LYS A 149 -10.27 -4.42 8.31
CA LYS A 149 -9.75 -3.22 7.64
C LYS A 149 -8.54 -3.51 6.74
N ILE A 150 -7.64 -4.41 7.16
CA ILE A 150 -6.49 -4.84 6.33
C ILE A 150 -6.96 -5.50 5.04
N VAL A 151 -7.98 -6.36 5.12
CA VAL A 151 -8.55 -7.04 3.95
C VAL A 151 -9.29 -6.06 3.04
N GLU A 152 -10.05 -5.12 3.61
CA GLU A 152 -10.74 -4.06 2.86
C GLU A 152 -9.74 -3.17 2.11
N TYR A 153 -8.66 -2.76 2.77
CA TYR A 153 -7.59 -1.98 2.14
C TYR A 153 -6.92 -2.75 0.99
N ASP A 154 -6.56 -4.02 1.18
CA ASP A 154 -6.01 -4.84 0.09
C ASP A 154 -6.98 -4.96 -1.10
N ALA A 155 -8.28 -5.18 -0.83
CA ALA A 155 -9.28 -5.22 -1.88
C ALA A 155 -9.36 -3.91 -2.65
N PHE A 156 -9.30 -2.78 -1.94
CA PHE A 156 -9.32 -1.46 -2.56
C PHE A 156 -8.06 -1.21 -3.42
N THR A 157 -6.87 -1.62 -2.97
CA THR A 157 -5.65 -1.51 -3.80
C THR A 157 -5.80 -2.25 -5.14
N LYS A 158 -6.50 -3.39 -5.16
CA LYS A 158 -6.71 -4.21 -6.38
C LYS A 158 -7.72 -3.56 -7.32
N HIS A 159 -8.79 -3.01 -6.76
CA HIS A 159 -9.74 -2.17 -7.50
C HIS A 159 -9.01 -1.00 -8.18
N MET A 160 -8.06 -0.36 -7.48
CA MET A 160 -7.24 0.71 -8.07
C MET A 160 -6.35 0.26 -9.25
N ASP A 161 -5.91 -1.01 -9.28
CA ASP A 161 -5.15 -1.55 -10.42
C ASP A 161 -6.04 -1.66 -11.68
N GLU A 162 -7.29 -2.12 -11.51
CA GLU A 162 -8.28 -2.21 -12.60
C GLU A 162 -8.72 -0.84 -13.10
N ASP A 163 -8.90 0.09 -12.17
CA ASP A 163 -9.22 1.49 -12.46
C ASP A 163 -8.12 2.17 -13.26
N TYR A 164 -6.86 2.00 -12.85
CA TYR A 164 -5.71 2.48 -13.61
C TYR A 164 -5.70 1.91 -15.04
N HIS A 165 -5.93 0.61 -15.18
CA HIS A 165 -5.96 -0.03 -16.49
C HIS A 165 -7.06 0.54 -17.39
N THR A 166 -8.22 0.83 -16.81
CA THR A 166 -9.34 1.46 -17.52
C THR A 166 -8.99 2.88 -17.96
N ASP A 167 -8.34 3.67 -17.11
CA ASP A 167 -7.91 5.03 -17.43
C ASP A 167 -6.84 5.03 -18.54
N ASP A 168 -5.91 4.05 -18.53
CA ASP A 168 -4.92 3.86 -19.59
C ASP A 168 -5.59 3.52 -20.95
N ILE A 169 -6.57 2.61 -20.95
CA ILE A 169 -7.34 2.31 -22.16
C ILE A 169 -8.07 3.55 -22.68
N GLN A 170 -8.71 4.32 -21.81
CA GLN A 170 -9.44 5.52 -22.22
C GLN A 170 -8.51 6.59 -22.78
N ALA A 171 -7.34 6.80 -22.17
CA ALA A 171 -6.33 7.71 -22.68
C ALA A 171 -5.80 7.28 -24.06
N ASN A 172 -5.55 5.99 -24.25
CA ASN A 172 -5.11 5.46 -25.55
C ASN A 172 -6.19 5.62 -26.63
N ASN A 173 -7.47 5.41 -26.30
CA ASN A 173 -8.58 5.67 -27.22
C ASN A 173 -8.67 7.15 -27.58
N ALA A 174 -8.48 8.05 -26.61
CA ALA A 174 -8.46 9.49 -26.86
C ALA A 174 -7.31 9.90 -27.79
N LEU A 175 -6.12 9.32 -27.58
CA LEU A 175 -4.94 9.54 -28.43
C LEU A 175 -5.17 9.05 -29.87
N GLN A 176 -5.85 7.91 -30.05
CA GLN A 176 -6.20 7.41 -31.38
C GLN A 176 -7.11 8.39 -32.13
N LEU A 177 -8.13 8.93 -31.46
CA LEU A 177 -9.00 9.94 -32.07
C LEU A 177 -8.21 11.21 -32.41
N LEU A 178 -7.34 11.66 -31.50
CA LEU A 178 -6.49 12.82 -31.70
C LEU A 178 -5.55 12.66 -32.90
N SER A 179 -5.06 11.46 -33.20
CA SER A 179 -4.14 11.20 -34.32
C SER A 179 -4.73 11.53 -35.69
N SER A 180 -6.06 11.63 -35.79
CA SER A 180 -6.76 12.08 -37.01
C SER A 180 -7.00 13.59 -37.06
N VAL A 181 -6.67 14.31 -35.99
CA VAL A 181 -6.94 15.74 -35.81
C VAL A 181 -5.62 16.54 -35.79
N VAL A 182 -4.64 16.09 -35.00
CA VAL A 182 -3.39 16.83 -34.75
C VAL A 182 -2.26 16.32 -35.61
N ASN A 183 -1.56 17.26 -36.25
CA ASN A 183 -0.35 17.01 -37.02
C ASN A 183 0.89 17.05 -36.12
N ASN A 184 1.54 15.91 -35.91
CA ASN A 184 2.74 15.80 -35.07
C ASN A 184 4.06 16.00 -35.83
N ASN A 185 4.01 16.31 -37.13
CA ASN A 185 5.20 16.32 -38.01
C ASN A 185 6.06 17.61 -37.86
N TYR A 186 6.24 18.08 -36.63
CA TYR A 186 7.13 19.18 -36.28
C TYR A 186 8.59 18.74 -36.45
N GLN A 187 9.45 19.61 -37.02
CA GLN A 187 10.87 19.26 -37.21
C GLN A 187 11.58 19.07 -35.86
N ASN A 188 11.22 19.85 -34.85
CA ASN A 188 11.72 19.80 -33.46
C ASN A 188 10.80 18.97 -32.52
N ILE A 189 10.09 17.97 -33.04
CA ILE A 189 9.12 17.18 -32.25
C ILE A 189 9.75 16.49 -31.03
N LYS A 190 11.04 16.15 -31.08
CA LYS A 190 11.73 15.51 -29.94
C LYS A 190 11.84 16.47 -28.77
N GLU A 191 12.27 17.69 -29.04
CA GLU A 191 12.42 18.77 -28.08
C GLU A 191 11.04 19.19 -27.53
N LEU A 192 10.04 19.31 -28.40
CA LEU A 192 8.65 19.57 -28.01
C LEU A 192 8.11 18.48 -27.07
N SER A 193 8.33 17.21 -27.41
CA SER A 193 7.85 16.08 -26.61
C SER A 193 8.41 16.12 -25.18
N GLU A 194 9.66 16.54 -25.04
CA GLU A 194 10.33 16.66 -23.75
C GLU A 194 9.82 17.88 -22.97
N LEU A 195 9.63 19.02 -23.63
CA LEU A 195 9.01 20.22 -23.04
C LEU A 195 7.61 19.91 -22.48
N PHE A 196 6.77 19.23 -23.27
CA PHE A 196 5.44 18.83 -22.84
C PHE A 196 5.48 17.80 -21.71
N ARG A 197 6.43 16.86 -21.74
CA ARG A 197 6.65 15.89 -20.65
C ARG A 197 7.00 16.59 -19.34
N VAL A 198 7.92 17.55 -19.36
CA VAL A 198 8.35 18.28 -18.15
C VAL A 198 7.21 19.13 -17.60
N SER A 199 6.54 19.91 -18.45
CA SER A 199 5.42 20.78 -18.03
C SER A 199 4.20 20.00 -17.50
N THR A 200 4.00 18.75 -17.94
CA THR A 200 2.93 17.90 -17.39
C THR A 200 3.25 17.51 -15.94
N ASN A 201 4.52 17.37 -15.60
CA ASN A 201 4.97 17.01 -14.25
C ASN A 201 5.12 18.23 -13.32
N SER A 202 5.35 19.44 -13.83
CA SER A 202 5.46 20.66 -13.01
C SER A 202 4.15 21.44 -12.88
N GLY A 203 3.18 21.23 -13.78
CA GLY A 203 1.90 21.96 -13.80
C GLY A 203 1.96 23.35 -14.46
N GLU A 204 3.11 23.75 -15.01
CA GLU A 204 3.34 25.09 -15.54
C GLU A 204 3.15 25.12 -17.08
N LEU A 205 1.90 25.18 -17.54
CA LEU A 205 1.62 25.36 -18.98
C LEU A 205 2.03 26.72 -19.50
N ALA A 206 1.98 27.77 -18.67
CA ALA A 206 2.33 29.12 -19.10
C ALA A 206 3.78 29.21 -19.62
N ASP A 207 4.69 28.47 -18.98
CA ASP A 207 6.11 28.46 -19.33
C ASP A 207 6.37 27.70 -20.63
N VAL A 208 5.47 26.78 -21.01
CA VAL A 208 5.54 26.08 -22.32
C VAL A 208 5.44 27.09 -23.44
N TYR A 209 4.45 27.99 -23.38
CA TYR A 209 4.19 28.97 -24.44
C TYR A 209 5.29 30.03 -24.57
N SER A 210 6.08 30.23 -23.51
CA SER A 210 7.21 31.16 -23.50
C SER A 210 8.57 30.47 -23.77
N SER A 211 8.57 29.16 -24.03
CA SER A 211 9.81 28.42 -24.30
C SER A 211 10.32 28.70 -25.71
N PRO A 212 11.64 28.87 -25.91
CA PRO A 212 12.23 28.98 -27.25
C PRO A 212 11.88 27.80 -28.16
N ILE A 213 11.74 26.60 -27.60
CA ILE A 213 11.35 25.39 -28.33
C ILE A 213 9.93 25.53 -28.89
N TYR A 214 9.01 26.09 -28.10
CA TYR A 214 7.62 26.29 -28.52
C TYR A 214 7.53 27.40 -29.58
N MET A 215 8.24 28.51 -29.40
CA MET A 215 8.27 29.61 -30.37
C MET A 215 8.86 29.17 -31.72
N GLU A 216 9.95 28.39 -31.71
CA GLU A 216 10.47 27.77 -32.94
C GLU A 216 9.40 26.90 -33.62
N SER A 217 8.61 26.16 -32.84
CA SER A 217 7.56 25.32 -33.39
C SER A 217 6.40 26.09 -34.00
N GLU A 218 6.11 27.31 -33.51
CA GLU A 218 5.10 28.19 -34.10
C GLU A 218 5.48 28.59 -35.54
N GLU A 219 6.77 28.71 -35.86
CA GLU A 219 7.24 29.10 -37.20
C GLU A 219 6.93 28.04 -38.28
N TYR A 220 6.71 26.77 -37.90
CA TYR A 220 6.35 25.74 -38.87
C TYR A 220 4.89 25.80 -39.34
N ASP A 221 4.03 26.51 -38.61
CA ASP A 221 2.62 26.78 -38.97
C ASP A 221 1.86 25.55 -39.48
N LEU A 222 2.04 24.40 -38.80
CA LEU A 222 1.35 23.17 -39.21
C LEU A 222 -0.15 23.32 -38.98
N SER A 223 -0.94 23.09 -40.03
CA SER A 223 -2.39 23.00 -39.91
C SER A 223 -2.84 21.69 -39.26
N LEU A 224 -4.06 21.68 -38.74
CA LEU A 224 -4.75 20.44 -38.35
C LEU A 224 -4.83 19.47 -39.54
N ILE A 225 -4.90 18.17 -39.23
CA ILE A 225 -5.11 17.13 -40.26
C ILE A 225 -6.54 17.20 -40.83
N THR A 226 -7.49 17.71 -40.05
CA THR A 226 -8.91 17.73 -40.38
C THR A 226 -9.46 19.16 -40.46
N ASN A 227 -10.46 19.34 -41.33
CA ASN A 227 -11.29 20.54 -41.42
C ASN A 227 -12.74 20.26 -40.92
N ASP A 228 -12.94 19.17 -40.18
CA ASP A 228 -14.24 18.84 -39.57
C ASP A 228 -14.22 19.12 -38.07
N ILE A 229 -14.97 20.14 -37.64
CA ILE A 229 -15.13 20.48 -36.22
C ILE A 229 -15.72 19.32 -35.41
N ASN A 230 -16.49 18.42 -36.03
CA ASN A 230 -17.02 17.25 -35.33
C ASN A 230 -15.91 16.25 -34.97
N ALA A 231 -14.89 16.09 -35.82
CA ALA A 231 -13.73 15.27 -35.50
C ALA A 231 -12.95 15.85 -34.31
N VAL A 232 -12.75 17.17 -34.29
CA VAL A 232 -12.13 17.88 -33.16
C VAL A 232 -12.95 17.69 -31.89
N ASN A 233 -14.25 17.95 -31.94
CA ASN A 233 -15.15 17.78 -30.79
C ASN A 233 -15.18 16.33 -30.30
N HIS A 234 -15.16 15.36 -31.20
CA HIS A 234 -15.14 13.94 -30.83
C HIS A 234 -13.85 13.57 -30.08
N ALA A 235 -12.69 14.03 -30.57
CA ALA A 235 -11.42 13.88 -29.87
C ALA A 235 -11.46 14.55 -28.48
N VAL A 236 -11.88 15.81 -28.39
CA VAL A 236 -11.95 16.56 -27.11
C VAL A 236 -12.92 15.92 -26.12
N ASN A 237 -14.07 15.44 -26.58
CA ASN A 237 -15.05 14.75 -25.73
C ASN A 237 -14.48 13.47 -25.12
N SER A 238 -13.56 12.78 -25.80
CA SER A 238 -12.89 11.60 -25.24
C SER A 238 -11.97 11.96 -24.07
N TYR A 239 -11.26 13.10 -24.14
CA TYR A 239 -10.48 13.63 -23.02
C TYR A 239 -11.38 14.09 -21.86
N ILE A 240 -12.52 14.72 -22.14
CA ILE A 240 -13.48 15.11 -21.09
C ILE A 240 -14.00 13.88 -20.32
N ARG A 241 -14.22 12.75 -21.02
CA ARG A 241 -14.58 11.49 -20.37
C ARG A 241 -13.46 10.94 -19.48
N LEU A 242 -12.21 10.98 -19.95
CA LEU A 242 -11.05 10.62 -19.12
C LEU A 242 -10.99 11.49 -17.86
N GLN A 243 -11.17 12.81 -18.01
CA GLN A 243 -11.18 13.75 -16.87
C GLN A 243 -12.23 13.40 -15.82
N PHE A 244 -13.42 12.94 -16.24
CA PHE A 244 -14.46 12.53 -15.31
C PHE A 244 -13.98 11.42 -14.37
N ASN A 245 -13.33 10.38 -14.88
CA ASN A 245 -12.78 9.32 -14.04
C ASN A 245 -11.67 9.85 -13.15
N LEU A 246 -10.74 10.64 -13.70
CA LEU A 246 -9.64 11.22 -12.92
C LEU A 246 -10.15 12.03 -11.74
N ARG A 247 -11.23 12.80 -11.91
CA ARG A 247 -11.85 13.56 -10.82
C ARG A 247 -12.46 12.65 -9.75
N ILE A 248 -13.10 11.53 -10.12
CA ILE A 248 -13.56 10.54 -9.15
C ILE A 248 -12.37 10.01 -8.33
N ARG A 249 -11.26 9.67 -9.01
CA ARG A 249 -10.05 9.18 -8.34
C ARG A 249 -9.52 10.21 -7.35
N THR A 250 -9.31 11.44 -7.80
CA THR A 250 -8.63 12.46 -7.00
C THR A 250 -9.50 13.10 -5.92
N GLN A 251 -10.82 13.08 -6.07
CA GLN A 251 -11.74 13.73 -5.13
C GLN A 251 -12.41 12.76 -4.15
N VAL A 252 -12.47 11.47 -4.48
CA VAL A 252 -13.20 10.48 -3.68
C VAL A 252 -12.30 9.32 -3.28
N GLU A 253 -11.84 8.52 -4.23
CA GLU A 253 -11.24 7.21 -3.94
C GLU A 253 -9.85 7.30 -3.33
N LEU A 254 -8.94 8.05 -3.95
CA LEU A 254 -7.57 8.19 -3.48
C LEU A 254 -7.49 8.93 -2.12
N PRO A 255 -8.26 10.01 -1.88
CA PRO A 255 -8.36 10.59 -0.53
C PRO A 255 -8.91 9.60 0.51
N GLN A 256 -9.93 8.81 0.16
CA GLN A 256 -10.46 7.78 1.06
C GLN A 256 -9.39 6.73 1.38
N MET A 257 -8.63 6.29 0.38
CA MET A 257 -7.56 5.33 0.56
C MET A 257 -6.43 5.84 1.46
N ILE A 258 -6.07 7.13 1.35
CA ILE A 258 -5.15 7.78 2.30
C ILE A 258 -5.71 7.73 3.72
N GLN A 259 -7.01 8.01 3.89
CA GLN A 259 -7.63 7.97 5.21
C GLN A 259 -7.65 6.55 5.78
N ASP A 260 -7.99 5.54 4.97
CA ASP A 260 -7.98 4.14 5.38
C ASP A 260 -6.57 3.67 5.77
N ALA A 261 -5.54 4.09 5.03
CA ALA A 261 -4.14 3.82 5.37
C ALA A 261 -3.75 4.46 6.71
N LYS A 262 -4.12 5.72 6.96
CA LYS A 262 -3.86 6.42 8.23
C LYS A 262 -4.55 5.73 9.41
N ASP A 263 -5.82 5.37 9.26
CA ASP A 263 -6.58 4.63 10.25
C ASP A 263 -5.91 3.28 10.58
N LEU A 264 -5.47 2.55 9.55
CA LEU A 264 -4.76 1.30 9.69
C LEU A 264 -3.43 1.49 10.44
N ILE A 265 -2.63 2.49 10.09
CA ILE A 265 -1.38 2.81 10.77
C ILE A 265 -1.63 3.06 12.26
N GLU A 266 -2.66 3.81 12.63
CA GLU A 266 -2.99 4.05 14.05
C GLU A 266 -3.36 2.77 14.79
N LEU A 267 -4.16 1.90 14.16
CA LEU A 267 -4.55 0.61 14.75
C LEU A 267 -3.35 -0.33 14.90
N LEU A 268 -2.47 -0.39 13.90
CA LEU A 268 -1.25 -1.20 13.92
C LEU A 268 -0.26 -0.71 14.99
N LYS A 269 -0.12 0.61 15.16
CA LYS A 269 0.70 1.20 16.23
C LYS A 269 0.17 0.88 17.63
N LYS A 270 -1.16 0.78 17.80
CA LYS A 270 -1.78 0.34 19.07
C LYS A 270 -1.54 -1.15 19.30
N GLU A 271 -1.71 -1.98 18.28
CA GLU A 271 -1.49 -3.43 18.36
C GLU A 271 -0.03 -3.76 18.71
N SER A 272 0.94 -3.08 18.08
CA SER A 272 2.36 -3.31 18.36
C SER A 272 2.74 -2.92 19.79
N LYS A 273 2.19 -1.81 20.33
CA LYS A 273 2.39 -1.40 21.73
C LYS A 273 1.75 -2.35 22.74
N LEU A 274 0.57 -2.89 22.43
CA LEU A 274 -0.07 -3.91 23.28
C LEU A 274 0.79 -5.17 23.34
N SER A 275 1.33 -5.60 22.20
CA SER A 275 2.20 -6.78 22.12
C SER A 275 3.51 -6.65 22.92
N THR A 276 4.07 -5.45 23.07
CA THR A 276 5.24 -5.20 23.93
C THR A 276 4.89 -5.07 25.41
N SER A 277 3.77 -4.42 25.75
CA SER A 277 3.37 -4.19 27.16
C SER A 277 2.97 -5.46 27.92
N ASP A 278 2.42 -6.46 27.23
CA ASP A 278 2.11 -7.76 27.82
C ASP A 278 3.39 -8.59 28.10
N GLN A 279 4.46 -8.28 27.39
CA GLN A 279 5.77 -8.92 27.55
C GLN A 279 6.48 -8.39 28.81
N ASP A 280 6.46 -7.07 29.01
CA ASP A 280 7.09 -6.42 30.17
C ASP A 280 6.42 -6.82 31.50
N LYS A 281 5.09 -6.95 31.54
CA LYS A 281 4.35 -7.34 32.75
C LYS A 281 4.66 -8.77 33.22
N PHE A 282 4.95 -9.69 32.30
CA PHE A 282 5.29 -11.07 32.64
C PHE A 282 6.78 -11.22 33.02
N ASP A 283 7.68 -10.48 32.37
CA ASP A 283 9.09 -10.43 32.73
C ASP A 283 9.30 -9.86 34.15
N ASP A 284 8.43 -8.95 34.60
CA ASP A 284 8.41 -8.45 35.99
C ASP A 284 7.81 -9.46 36.98
N LEU A 285 6.82 -10.26 36.58
CA LEU A 285 6.25 -11.33 37.41
C LEU A 285 7.25 -12.46 37.65
N ASP A 286 7.97 -12.91 36.60
CA ASP A 286 8.95 -14.00 36.67
C ASP A 286 10.15 -13.63 37.56
N LYS A 287 10.63 -12.37 37.48
CA LYS A 287 11.63 -11.83 38.40
C LYS A 287 11.13 -11.75 39.85
N SER A 288 9.86 -11.39 40.05
CA SER A 288 9.29 -11.28 41.40
C SER A 288 9.09 -12.63 42.07
N GLU A 289 8.84 -13.70 41.30
CA GLU A 289 8.72 -15.07 41.82
C GLU A 289 10.08 -15.74 42.02
N SER A 290 11.07 -15.51 41.15
CA SER A 290 12.43 -16.04 41.36
C SER A 290 13.07 -15.49 42.63
N VAL A 291 12.86 -14.20 42.93
CA VAL A 291 13.34 -13.55 44.17
C VAL A 291 12.61 -14.09 45.40
N LYS A 292 11.33 -14.46 45.28
CA LYS A 292 10.55 -15.08 46.38
C LYS A 292 10.97 -16.53 46.66
N GLU A 293 11.42 -17.28 45.66
CA GLU A 293 11.98 -18.62 45.88
C GLU A 293 13.37 -18.56 46.53
N GLU A 294 14.25 -17.61 46.16
CA GLU A 294 15.56 -17.43 46.82
C GLU A 294 15.47 -17.07 48.31
N ILE A 295 14.49 -16.25 48.69
CA ILE A 295 14.26 -15.87 50.10
C ILE A 295 13.74 -17.06 50.94
N LYS A 296 13.19 -18.11 50.32
CA LYS A 296 12.66 -19.28 51.04
C LYS A 296 13.72 -20.34 51.36
N TYR A 297 14.95 -20.16 50.86
CA TYR A 297 16.10 -21.04 51.06
C TYR A 297 17.25 -20.39 51.86
N LEU A 298 17.02 -19.20 52.43
CA LEU A 298 17.84 -18.56 53.45
C LEU A 298 17.13 -18.62 54.81
#